data_AF-A6G5C9-F1
#
_entry.id   AF-A6G5C9-F1
#
_cell.length_a   1.000
_cell.length_b   1.000
_cell.length_c   1.000
_cell.angle_alpha   90.00
_cell.angle_beta   90.00
_cell.angle_gamma   90.00
#
_symmetry.space_group_name_H-M   'P 1'
#
loop_
_entity.id
_entity.type
_entity.pdbx_description
1 polymer ?
#
loop_
_entity_poly.entity_id
_entity_poly.type
_entity_poly.pdbx_seq_one_letter_code
_entity_poly.pdbx_strand_id
1 'polypeptide(L)'
;MATARFPTLTFDLSEDCFVVWLRWVAMEKPPSPDDPPGQGTRVELLLNRNSVLGPTIVYRRELDENPVYLRANTARCREVVRAAGAREAGALDIQLVIHGSVANAPYAALYHLRDYAGEAIDTAPVKATPLLQLQPSTPGDRWHVAGQANLRVRVETTGAPVYLKVLR
;
A
#
# COMPACT_ATOMS: atom_id res chain seq x y z
N MET A 1 32.38 12.10 -1.54
CA MET A 1 31.20 11.54 -0.84
C MET A 1 30.19 11.10 -1.89
N ALA A 2 29.63 9.89 -1.79
CA ALA A 2 28.57 9.45 -2.68
C ALA A 2 27.24 10.12 -2.29
N THR A 3 26.57 10.78 -3.24
CA THR A 3 25.23 11.33 -3.03
C THR A 3 24.20 10.25 -3.33
N ALA A 4 23.37 9.87 -2.35
CA ALA A 4 22.27 8.95 -2.58
C ALA A 4 21.29 9.53 -3.61
N ARG A 5 20.99 8.78 -4.67
CA ARG A 5 19.96 9.14 -5.66
C ARG A 5 18.70 8.32 -5.39
N PHE A 6 17.63 9.00 -5.03
CA PHE A 6 16.30 8.39 -4.92
C PHE A 6 15.56 8.53 -6.25
N PRO A 7 14.69 7.57 -6.62
CA PRO A 7 13.77 7.75 -7.73
C PRO A 7 12.83 8.94 -7.45
N THR A 8 12.43 9.64 -8.50
CA THR A 8 11.42 10.71 -8.42
C THR A 8 10.03 10.13 -8.65
N LEU A 9 9.09 10.49 -7.79
CA LEU A 9 7.66 10.21 -7.92
C LEU A 9 6.93 11.55 -8.13
N THR A 10 6.33 11.73 -9.30
CA THR A 10 5.42 12.86 -9.55
C THR A 10 4.03 12.48 -9.04
N PHE A 11 3.39 13.35 -8.26
CA PHE A 11 2.08 13.09 -7.67
C PHE A 11 1.14 14.27 -7.88
N ASP A 12 0.06 14.05 -8.63
CA ASP A 12 -1.00 15.03 -8.80
C ASP A 12 -1.95 15.01 -7.59
N LEU A 13 -2.00 16.11 -6.83
CA LEU A 13 -2.80 16.19 -5.62
C LEU A 13 -4.32 16.18 -5.88
N SER A 14 -4.76 16.34 -7.13
CA SER A 14 -6.17 16.36 -7.51
C SER A 14 -6.68 15.03 -8.06
N GLU A 15 -5.83 14.27 -8.76
CA GLU A 15 -6.21 13.07 -9.51
C GLU A 15 -5.56 11.78 -9.00
N ASP A 16 -4.39 11.87 -8.36
CA ASP A 16 -3.62 10.67 -8.02
C ASP A 16 -4.00 10.08 -6.66
N CYS A 17 -3.80 8.77 -6.54
CA CYS A 17 -4.05 7.98 -5.34
C CYS A 17 -3.08 6.80 -5.21
N PHE A 18 -3.08 6.18 -4.04
CA PHE A 18 -2.39 4.91 -3.79
C PHE A 18 -3.41 3.79 -3.62
N VAL A 19 -3.14 2.66 -4.27
CA VAL A 19 -3.97 1.46 -4.20
C VAL A 19 -3.09 0.27 -3.86
N VAL A 20 -3.50 -0.54 -2.89
CA VAL A 20 -2.81 -1.77 -2.52
C VAL A 20 -3.59 -2.96 -3.05
N TRP A 21 -3.01 -3.68 -3.99
CA TRP A 21 -3.51 -4.99 -4.39
C TRP A 21 -3.07 -6.04 -3.38
N LEU A 22 -4.01 -6.90 -2.99
CA LEU A 22 -3.78 -8.01 -2.07
C LEU A 22 -4.29 -9.30 -2.68
N ARG A 23 -3.47 -10.34 -2.55
CA ARG A 23 -3.80 -11.69 -2.95
C ARG A 23 -3.24 -12.69 -1.96
N TRP A 24 -3.96 -13.80 -1.78
CA TRP A 24 -3.44 -14.96 -1.10
C TRP A 24 -2.76 -15.92 -2.10
N VAL A 25 -1.56 -16.40 -1.79
CA VAL A 25 -0.86 -17.40 -2.61
C VAL A 25 -0.56 -18.60 -1.74
N ALA A 26 -1.45 -19.57 -1.74
CA ALA A 26 -1.28 -20.80 -0.98
C ALA A 26 -0.05 -21.57 -1.50
N MET A 27 0.96 -21.72 -0.64
CA MET A 27 2.09 -22.63 -0.87
C MET A 27 1.79 -24.04 -0.34
N GLU A 28 0.79 -24.16 0.54
CA GLU A 28 0.29 -25.41 1.11
C GLU A 28 -1.24 -25.47 1.00
N LYS A 29 -1.77 -26.67 0.76
CA LYS A 29 -3.23 -26.90 0.70
C LYS A 29 -3.81 -26.67 2.11
N PRO A 30 -4.93 -25.94 2.27
CA PRO A 30 -5.53 -25.80 3.59
C PRO A 30 -5.85 -27.17 4.20
N PRO A 31 -5.79 -27.33 5.53
CA PRO A 31 -6.04 -28.61 6.19
C PRO A 31 -7.43 -29.19 5.86
N SER A 32 -8.38 -28.33 5.50
CA SER A 32 -9.64 -28.70 4.85
C SER A 32 -9.93 -27.76 3.67
N PRO A 33 -10.21 -28.27 2.46
CA PRO A 33 -10.72 -27.48 1.34
C PRO A 33 -12.11 -26.88 1.61
N ASP A 34 -12.91 -27.55 2.44
CA ASP A 34 -14.31 -27.20 2.69
C ASP A 34 -14.48 -26.22 3.88
N ASP A 35 -13.42 -26.01 4.67
CA ASP A 35 -13.40 -25.07 5.80
C ASP A 35 -12.00 -24.43 5.94
N PRO A 36 -11.64 -23.48 5.05
CA PRO A 36 -10.38 -22.77 5.17
C PRO A 36 -10.37 -21.97 6.49
N PRO A 37 -9.26 -21.94 7.24
CA PRO A 37 -9.21 -21.18 8.47
C PRO A 37 -9.52 -19.71 8.21
N GLY A 38 -10.34 -19.09 9.08
CA GLY A 38 -10.75 -17.68 9.05
C GLY A 38 -9.62 -16.69 9.33
N GLN A 39 -8.42 -17.00 8.88
CA GLN A 39 -7.23 -16.19 9.06
C GLN A 39 -7.33 -14.91 8.24
N GLY A 40 -7.11 -13.78 8.92
CA GLY A 40 -7.02 -12.47 8.28
C GLY A 40 -5.58 -12.09 7.95
N THR A 41 -5.40 -11.38 6.84
CA THR A 41 -4.20 -10.59 6.57
C THR A 41 -4.50 -9.16 6.96
N ARG A 42 -3.69 -8.60 7.87
CA ARG A 42 -3.71 -7.17 8.19
C ARG A 42 -2.70 -6.45 7.29
N VAL A 43 -3.16 -5.49 6.53
CA VAL A 43 -2.32 -4.62 5.69
C VAL A 43 -2.30 -3.20 6.24
N GLU A 44 -1.17 -2.52 6.09
CA GLU A 44 -1.04 -1.11 6.41
C GLU A 44 -0.14 -0.42 5.37
N LEU A 45 -0.52 0.80 4.96
CA LEU A 45 0.32 1.67 4.15
C LEU A 45 0.63 2.93 4.95
N LEU A 46 1.92 3.21 5.14
CA LEU A 46 2.39 4.41 5.81
C LEU A 46 3.17 5.30 4.86
N LEU A 47 2.90 6.61 4.91
CA LEU A 47 3.63 7.66 4.23
C LEU A 47 4.29 8.56 5.28
N ASN A 48 5.63 8.66 5.31
CA ASN A 48 6.37 9.38 6.35
C ASN A 48 5.88 9.02 7.77
N ARG A 49 5.63 7.72 8.02
CA ARG A 49 5.05 7.16 9.26
C ARG A 49 3.61 7.55 9.58
N ASN A 50 2.90 8.19 8.65
CA ASN A 50 1.47 8.46 8.77
C ASN A 50 0.70 7.31 8.11
N SER A 51 -0.16 6.63 8.87
CA SER A 51 -1.06 5.62 8.30
C SER A 51 -2.04 6.28 7.32
N VAL A 52 -2.00 5.85 6.06
CA VAL A 52 -2.90 6.32 4.99
C VAL A 52 -3.84 5.22 4.49
N LEU A 53 -3.46 3.97 4.70
CA LEU A 53 -4.34 2.82 4.72
C LEU A 53 -4.17 2.22 6.11
N GLY A 54 -5.18 2.36 6.96
CA GLY A 54 -5.16 1.85 8.32
C GLY A 54 -5.00 0.33 8.34
N PRO A 55 -4.77 -0.28 9.53
CA PRO A 55 -4.73 -1.73 9.65
C PRO A 55 -6.05 -2.34 9.14
N THR A 56 -6.04 -2.79 7.89
CA THR A 56 -7.22 -3.34 7.20
C THR A 56 -7.06 -4.85 7.19
N ILE A 57 -8.01 -5.55 7.78
CA ILE A 57 -8.01 -7.01 7.85
C ILE A 57 -8.90 -7.52 6.73
N VAL A 58 -8.33 -8.30 5.83
CA VAL A 58 -9.08 -9.03 4.79
C VAL A 58 -8.91 -10.52 5.03
N TYR A 59 -10.00 -11.27 4.95
CA TYR A 59 -9.99 -12.70 5.25
C TYR A 59 -9.51 -13.53 4.07
N ARG A 60 -8.80 -14.62 4.36
CA ARG A 60 -8.30 -15.56 3.34
C ARG A 60 -9.36 -15.95 2.32
N ARG A 61 -10.57 -16.32 2.76
CA ARG A 61 -11.66 -16.77 1.88
C ARG A 61 -11.99 -15.75 0.78
N GLU A 62 -11.89 -14.46 1.10
CA GLU A 62 -12.14 -13.39 0.14
C GLU A 62 -10.97 -13.29 -0.84
N LEU A 63 -9.72 -13.34 -0.33
CA LEU A 63 -8.49 -13.13 -1.10
C LEU A 63 -8.03 -14.30 -1.99
N ASP A 64 -8.41 -15.53 -1.64
CA ASP A 64 -8.02 -16.75 -2.38
C ASP A 64 -8.82 -16.84 -3.69
N GLU A 65 -10.13 -16.59 -3.62
CA GLU A 65 -11.02 -16.56 -4.78
C GLU A 65 -11.00 -15.21 -5.50
N ASN A 66 -10.96 -14.11 -4.74
CA ASN A 66 -11.12 -12.75 -5.25
C ASN A 66 -10.04 -11.82 -4.67
N PRO A 67 -8.88 -11.68 -5.34
CA PRO A 67 -7.91 -10.66 -4.99
C PRO A 67 -8.57 -9.28 -4.94
N VAL A 68 -8.18 -8.47 -3.96
CA VAL A 68 -8.80 -7.15 -3.74
C VAL A 68 -7.81 -6.03 -3.95
N TYR A 69 -8.35 -4.85 -4.26
CA TYR A 69 -7.67 -3.58 -4.35
C TYR A 69 -8.19 -2.68 -3.23
N LEU A 70 -7.31 -2.31 -2.32
CA LEU A 70 -7.61 -1.42 -1.20
C LEU A 70 -7.16 -0.01 -1.55
N ARG A 71 -8.11 0.92 -1.64
CA ARG A 71 -7.78 2.33 -1.89
C ARG A 71 -7.36 2.99 -0.58
N ALA A 72 -6.16 3.57 -0.56
CA ALA A 72 -5.72 4.38 0.56
C ALA A 72 -6.61 5.62 0.72
N ASN A 73 -6.70 6.16 1.93
CA ASN A 73 -7.48 7.37 2.21
C ASN A 73 -6.90 8.56 1.43
N THR A 74 -7.59 8.93 0.35
CA THR A 74 -7.15 9.96 -0.60
C THR A 74 -6.88 11.31 0.07
N ALA A 75 -7.74 11.74 1.00
CA ALA A 75 -7.55 13.00 1.71
C ALA A 75 -6.25 12.96 2.55
N ARG A 76 -6.07 11.88 3.31
CA ARG A 76 -4.88 11.71 4.16
C ARG A 76 -3.59 11.56 3.35
N CYS A 77 -3.63 10.82 2.25
CA CYS A 77 -2.51 10.73 1.30
C CYS A 77 -2.10 12.11 0.82
N ARG A 78 -3.05 12.91 0.34
CA ARG A 78 -2.78 14.26 -0.21
C ARG A 78 -2.17 15.19 0.83
N GLU A 79 -2.65 15.16 2.08
CA GLU A 79 -2.05 15.94 3.17
C GLU A 79 -0.58 15.61 3.37
N VAL A 80 -0.25 14.32 3.47
CA VAL A 80 1.12 13.86 3.75
C VAL A 80 2.05 14.10 2.57
N VAL A 81 1.58 13.81 1.34
CA VAL A 81 2.35 14.03 0.10
C VAL A 81 2.63 15.52 -0.11
N ARG A 82 1.63 16.39 0.09
CA ARG A 82 1.81 17.85 0.02
C ARG A 82 2.85 18.34 1.02
N ALA A 83 2.77 17.89 2.27
CA ALA A 83 3.73 18.27 3.31
C ALA A 83 5.15 17.78 3.00
N ALA A 84 5.28 16.61 2.36
CA ALA A 84 6.56 16.07 1.91
C ALA A 84 7.14 16.89 0.74
N GLY A 85 6.34 17.21 -0.28
CA GLY A 85 6.77 17.94 -1.48
C GLY A 85 7.08 19.41 -1.25
N ALA A 86 6.52 20.03 -0.20
CA ALA A 86 6.82 21.43 0.15
C ALA A 86 8.23 21.67 0.72
N ARG A 87 8.99 20.62 1.03
CA ARG A 87 10.36 20.72 1.56
C ARG A 87 11.38 20.79 0.42
N GLU A 88 12.47 21.54 0.61
CA GLU A 88 13.51 21.75 -0.40
C GLU A 88 14.16 20.45 -0.93
N ALA A 89 14.22 19.41 -0.11
CA ALA A 89 14.71 18.07 -0.48
C ALA A 89 13.59 17.04 -0.75
N GLY A 90 12.33 17.50 -0.84
CA GLY A 90 11.07 16.75 -0.82
C GLY A 90 11.17 15.23 -0.91
N ALA A 91 11.17 14.56 0.25
CA ALA A 91 11.29 13.11 0.35
C ALA A 91 10.03 12.48 0.96
N LEU A 92 9.60 11.36 0.39
CA LEU A 92 8.50 10.55 0.86
C LEU A 92 9.00 9.14 1.17
N ASP A 93 8.92 8.76 2.45
CA ASP A 93 9.13 7.40 2.92
C ASP A 93 7.82 6.63 2.82
N ILE A 94 7.79 5.63 1.94
CA ILE A 94 6.66 4.75 1.72
C ILE A 94 6.96 3.42 2.39
N GLN A 95 6.06 2.96 3.24
CA GLN A 95 6.18 1.70 3.96
C GLN A 95 4.89 0.89 3.80
N LEU A 96 5.00 -0.27 3.16
CA LEU A 96 3.92 -1.24 3.04
C LEU A 96 4.18 -2.38 4.02
N VAL A 97 3.24 -2.64 4.92
CA VAL A 97 3.34 -3.67 5.96
C VAL A 97 2.21 -4.67 5.78
N ILE A 98 2.53 -5.95 5.85
CA ILE A 98 1.55 -7.04 5.90
C ILE A 98 1.82 -7.92 7.10
N HIS A 99 0.79 -8.19 7.89
CA HIS A 99 0.80 -9.15 8.98
C HIS A 99 -0.16 -10.27 8.64
N GLY A 100 0.33 -11.51 8.68
CA GLY A 100 -0.45 -12.71 8.45
C GLY A 100 0.42 -13.94 8.72
N SER A 101 -0.17 -15.13 8.75
CA SER A 101 0.65 -16.35 8.78
C SER A 101 1.35 -16.55 7.44
N VAL A 102 2.66 -16.70 7.51
CA VAL A 102 3.55 -16.97 6.36
C VAL A 102 3.28 -18.34 5.75
N ALA A 103 2.61 -19.26 6.46
CA ALA A 103 2.26 -20.58 5.95
C ALA A 103 1.52 -20.52 4.59
N ASN A 104 0.97 -19.37 4.22
CA ASN A 104 0.29 -19.20 2.93
C ASN A 104 0.66 -17.90 2.18
N ALA A 105 1.87 -17.38 2.42
CA ALA A 105 2.55 -16.35 1.61
C ALA A 105 1.63 -15.25 1.02
N PRO A 106 1.07 -14.34 1.84
CA PRO A 106 0.28 -13.23 1.32
C PRO A 106 1.13 -12.35 0.39
N TYR A 107 0.57 -11.99 -0.76
CA TYR A 107 1.20 -11.11 -1.72
C TYR A 107 0.54 -9.74 -1.68
N ALA A 108 1.36 -8.69 -1.67
CA ALA A 108 0.88 -7.32 -1.74
C ALA A 108 1.66 -6.54 -2.79
N ALA A 109 0.96 -5.68 -3.54
CA ALA A 109 1.59 -4.72 -4.41
C ALA A 109 0.98 -3.33 -4.25
N LEU A 110 1.83 -2.32 -4.15
CA LEU A 110 1.43 -0.92 -4.10
C LEU A 110 1.43 -0.34 -5.51
N TYR A 111 0.35 0.35 -5.85
CA TYR A 111 0.20 1.11 -7.08
C TYR A 111 0.04 2.59 -6.76
N HIS A 112 0.63 3.43 -7.60
CA HIS A 112 0.30 4.84 -7.74
C HIS A 112 -0.50 4.98 -9.02
N LEU A 113 -1.73 5.47 -8.90
CA LEU A 113 -2.70 5.50 -9.99
C LEU A 113 -3.34 6.88 -10.10
N ARG A 114 -3.68 7.24 -11.32
CA ARG A 114 -4.51 8.40 -11.64
C ARG A 114 -5.96 7.98 -11.81
N ASP A 115 -6.89 8.80 -11.29
CA ASP A 115 -8.33 8.67 -11.51
C ASP A 115 -8.92 7.29 -11.16
N TYR A 116 -8.40 6.64 -10.13
CA TYR A 116 -8.97 5.40 -9.64
C TYR A 116 -10.28 5.65 -8.89
N ALA A 117 -11.39 5.52 -9.62
CA ALA A 117 -12.75 5.72 -9.13
C ALA A 117 -13.35 4.50 -8.40
N GLY A 118 -12.55 3.47 -8.10
CA GLY A 118 -13.00 2.29 -7.38
C GLY A 118 -13.46 2.59 -5.95
N GLU A 119 -14.21 1.66 -5.36
CA GLU A 119 -14.63 1.73 -3.97
C GLU A 119 -13.41 1.62 -3.01
N ALA A 120 -13.64 1.78 -1.70
CA ALA A 120 -12.59 1.60 -0.70
C ALA A 120 -11.95 0.20 -0.76
N ILE A 121 -12.77 -0.81 -1.09
CA ILE A 121 -12.39 -2.19 -1.39
C ILE A 121 -13.02 -2.53 -2.73
N ASP A 122 -12.21 -2.92 -3.70
CA ASP A 122 -12.64 -3.27 -5.05
C ASP A 122 -12.03 -4.62 -5.46
N THR A 123 -12.62 -5.30 -6.44
CA THR A 123 -12.10 -6.53 -7.05
C THR A 123 -11.72 -6.34 -8.51
N ALA A 124 -12.05 -5.18 -9.10
CA ALA A 124 -11.75 -4.88 -10.49
C ALA A 124 -10.22 -4.79 -10.71
N PRO A 125 -9.67 -5.54 -11.68
CA PRO A 125 -8.23 -5.53 -11.92
C PRO A 125 -7.75 -4.19 -12.47
N VAL A 126 -6.68 -3.67 -11.88
CA VAL A 126 -5.99 -2.48 -12.37
C VAL A 126 -4.90 -2.87 -13.36
N LYS A 127 -4.94 -2.29 -14.56
CA LYS A 127 -3.90 -2.45 -15.58
C LYS A 127 -2.77 -1.44 -15.37
N ALA A 128 -1.90 -1.71 -14.39
CA ALA A 128 -0.76 -0.86 -14.08
C ALA A 128 0.45 -1.69 -13.64
N THR A 129 1.61 -1.05 -13.63
CA THR A 129 2.84 -1.61 -13.03
C THR A 129 2.91 -1.19 -11.57
N PRO A 130 3.16 -2.11 -10.63
CA PRO A 130 3.26 -1.75 -9.23
C PRO A 130 4.55 -0.98 -8.93
N LEU A 131 4.43 -0.03 -8.02
CA LEU A 131 5.54 0.76 -7.46
C LEU A 131 6.38 -0.08 -6.50
N LEU A 132 5.73 -0.93 -5.71
CA LEU A 132 6.38 -1.86 -4.77
C LEU A 132 5.63 -3.18 -4.76
N GLN A 133 6.38 -4.26 -4.59
CA GLN A 133 5.86 -5.60 -4.41
C GLN A 133 6.45 -6.19 -3.15
N LEU A 134 5.64 -6.93 -2.41
CA LEU A 134 6.02 -7.58 -1.18
C LEU A 134 5.46 -9.00 -1.19
N GLN A 135 6.37 -9.95 -1.13
CA GLN A 135 6.08 -11.36 -0.92
C GLN A 135 6.96 -11.83 0.24
N PRO A 136 6.40 -12.16 1.42
CA PRO A 136 7.17 -12.73 2.50
C PRO A 136 7.79 -14.05 2.04
N SER A 137 9.12 -14.17 2.14
CA SER A 137 9.82 -15.44 1.96
C SER A 137 9.74 -16.27 3.24
N THR A 138 9.40 -17.55 3.12
CA THR A 138 9.43 -18.54 4.22
C THR A 138 10.85 -18.76 4.76
N PRO A 139 11.02 -18.75 6.09
CA PRO A 139 11.63 -19.87 6.79
C PRO A 139 10.54 -20.62 7.55
N GLY A 140 10.59 -21.94 7.55
CA GLY A 140 9.56 -22.87 8.03
C GLY A 140 9.24 -22.83 9.54
N ASP A 141 9.35 -21.68 10.20
CA ASP A 141 9.11 -21.54 11.62
C ASP A 141 8.35 -20.25 11.96
N ARG A 142 7.17 -20.47 12.58
CA ARG A 142 6.44 -19.57 13.48
C ARG A 142 5.54 -18.51 12.82
N TRP A 143 4.26 -18.89 12.77
CA TRP A 143 2.95 -18.21 12.89
C TRP A 143 2.79 -16.67 12.91
N HIS A 144 3.83 -15.84 13.02
CA HIS A 144 3.74 -14.39 12.92
C HIS A 144 4.99 -13.82 12.26
N VAL A 145 4.92 -13.52 10.97
CA VAL A 145 5.92 -12.66 10.34
C VAL A 145 5.19 -11.45 9.76
N ALA A 146 5.67 -10.28 10.15
CA ALA A 146 5.35 -9.04 9.47
C ALA A 146 6.27 -8.94 8.25
N GLY A 147 5.72 -9.00 7.04
CA GLY A 147 6.44 -8.59 5.84
C GLY A 147 6.43 -7.07 5.75
N GLN A 148 7.56 -6.46 5.38
CA GLN A 148 7.65 -5.02 5.18
C GLN A 148 8.49 -4.69 3.94
N ALA A 149 7.95 -3.82 3.09
CA ALA A 149 8.68 -3.20 1.99
C ALA A 149 8.77 -1.68 2.24
N ASN A 150 9.95 -1.11 2.02
CA ASN A 150 10.21 0.32 2.21
C ASN A 150 10.77 0.91 0.92
N LEU A 151 10.29 2.10 0.56
CA LEU A 151 10.79 2.87 -0.56
C LEU A 151 10.90 4.33 -0.15
N ARG A 152 12.07 4.93 -0.39
CA ARG A 152 12.24 6.37 -0.32
C ARG A 152 12.27 6.94 -1.73
N VAL A 153 11.38 7.88 -2.01
CA VAL A 153 11.34 8.64 -3.26
C VAL A 153 11.56 10.12 -2.99
N ARG A 154 12.07 10.83 -4.00
CA ARG A 154 11.85 12.28 -4.09
C ARG A 154 10.43 12.49 -4.60
N VAL A 155 9.69 13.43 -4.05
CA VAL A 155 8.32 13.71 -4.47
C VAL A 155 8.19 15.08 -5.09
N GLU A 156 7.56 15.13 -6.27
CA GLU A 156 7.22 16.37 -6.98
C GLU A 156 5.70 16.43 -7.10
N THR A 157 5.07 17.53 -6.67
CA THR A 157 3.60 17.62 -6.59
C THR A 157 3.01 18.60 -7.60
N THR A 158 1.90 18.24 -8.25
CA THR A 158 1.12 19.08 -9.18
C THR A 158 -0.37 19.16 -8.77
N GLY A 159 -1.19 19.94 -9.50
CA GLY A 159 -2.66 19.91 -9.40
C GLY A 159 -3.28 20.54 -8.14
N ALA A 160 -3.08 21.85 -7.93
CA ALA A 160 -3.38 22.61 -6.69
C ALA A 160 -4.81 22.44 -6.07
N PRO A 161 -5.03 22.81 -4.77
CA PRO A 161 -4.95 24.21 -4.33
C PRO A 161 -4.02 24.48 -3.13
N VAL A 162 -3.31 25.60 -3.23
CA VAL A 162 -2.72 26.34 -2.11
C VAL A 162 -3.84 27.15 -1.46
N TYR A 163 -4.28 26.80 -0.25
CA TYR A 163 -5.06 27.74 0.56
C TYR A 163 -4.08 28.57 1.40
N LEU A 164 -3.79 29.79 0.92
CA LEU A 164 -3.19 30.84 1.72
C LEU A 164 -4.25 31.41 2.68
N LYS A 165 -3.98 31.29 3.98
CA LYS A 165 -4.47 32.07 5.13
C LYS A 165 -5.76 32.89 4.94
N VAL A 166 -6.82 32.53 5.66
CA VAL A 166 -7.77 33.55 6.14
C VAL A 166 -7.12 34.23 7.35
N LEU A 167 -6.65 35.45 7.16
CA LEU A 167 -6.50 36.40 8.26
C LEU A 167 -7.84 37.13 8.42
N ARG A 168 -8.62 36.74 9.44
CA ARG A 168 -9.50 37.63 10.21
C ARG A 168 -9.57 37.13 11.64
#